data_AF-A0AAQ6IFK3-F1
#
_entry.id   AF-A0AAQ6IFK3-F1
#
_cell.length_a   1.000
_cell.length_b   1.000
_cell.length_c   1.000
_cell.angle_alpha   90.00
_cell.angle_beta   90.00
_cell.angle_gamma   90.00
#
_symmetry.space_group_name_H-M   'P 1'
#
loop_
_entity.id
_entity.type
_entity.pdbx_description
1 polymer ?
#
loop_
_entity_poly.entity_id
_entity_poly.type
_entity_poly.pdbx_seq_one_letter_code
_entity_poly.pdbx_strand_id
1 'polypeptide(L)'
;SEVRVSEQQRKVTEQILNEYKIRALACHPDKQLENPSAVADFQKLQEAKEVLCNETKRKNYDLWKRSGVTISFHDWQALNDSVKTSMHWAVRDKKEPMLEASKAEILVTCQTEDLYSEQGAPGDSSCGAMPSSSDYCYRRFRWAADSPSSLLQKFRNYEI
;
A
#
# COMPACT_ATOMS: atom_id res chain seq x y z
N SER A 1 -24.98 -18.63 -23.38
CA SER A 1 -24.16 -17.40 -23.56
C SER A 1 -22.70 -17.64 -23.17
N GLU A 2 -22.42 -18.34 -22.08
CA GLU A 2 -21.05 -18.62 -21.58
C GLU A 2 -20.15 -19.40 -22.55
N VAL A 3 -20.70 -20.38 -23.28
CA VAL A 3 -19.92 -21.19 -24.25
C VAL A 3 -19.28 -20.33 -25.35
N ARG A 4 -19.99 -19.31 -25.86
CA ARG A 4 -19.46 -18.42 -26.90
C ARG A 4 -18.35 -17.50 -26.37
N VAL A 5 -18.46 -17.07 -25.11
CA VAL A 5 -17.43 -16.24 -24.45
C VAL A 5 -16.15 -17.06 -24.25
N SER A 6 -16.28 -18.30 -23.80
CA SER A 6 -15.13 -19.21 -23.63
C SER A 6 -14.43 -19.54 -24.95
N GLU A 7 -15.17 -19.76 -26.03
CA GLU A 7 -14.59 -19.96 -27.36
C GLU A 7 -13.85 -18.72 -27.87
N GLN A 8 -14.44 -17.54 -27.67
CA GLN A 8 -13.79 -16.28 -28.04
C GLN A 8 -12.49 -16.08 -27.25
N GLN A 9 -12.51 -16.35 -25.94
CA GLN A 9 -11.33 -16.25 -25.08
C GLN A 9 -10.22 -17.20 -25.53
N ARG A 10 -10.56 -18.43 -25.93
CA ARG A 10 -9.59 -19.39 -26.47
C ARG A 10 -8.95 -18.87 -27.76
N LYS A 11 -9.74 -18.42 -28.73
CA LYS A 11 -9.23 -17.87 -30.00
C LYS A 11 -8.30 -16.68 -29.78
N VAL A 12 -8.68 -15.76 -28.90
CA VAL A 12 -7.85 -14.60 -28.55
C VAL A 12 -6.54 -15.03 -27.88
N THR A 13 -6.59 -16.03 -26.99
CA THR A 13 -5.40 -16.55 -26.32
C THR A 13 -4.45 -17.23 -27.30
N GLU A 14 -4.97 -18.03 -28.24
CA GLU A 14 -4.19 -18.66 -29.31
C GLU A 14 -3.51 -17.62 -30.20
N GLN A 15 -4.23 -16.55 -30.57
CA GLN A 15 -3.67 -15.45 -31.34
C GLN A 15 -2.52 -14.77 -30.58
N ILE A 16 -2.70 -14.47 -29.29
CA ILE A 16 -1.65 -13.88 -28.45
C ILE A 16 -0.41 -14.80 -28.41
N LEU A 17 -0.60 -16.11 -28.27
CA LEU A 17 0.51 -17.06 -28.25
C LEU A 17 1.25 -17.12 -29.59
N ASN A 18 0.55 -17.05 -30.71
CA ASN A 18 1.17 -17.04 -32.04
C ASN A 18 2.00 -15.77 -32.26
N GLU A 19 1.45 -14.60 -31.95
CA GLU A 19 2.18 -13.32 -32.01
C GLU A 19 3.38 -13.30 -31.07
N TYR A 20 3.20 -13.81 -29.85
CA TYR A 20 4.29 -13.96 -28.88
C TYR A 20 5.42 -14.82 -29.44
N LYS A 21 5.13 -15.98 -30.05
CA LYS A 21 6.15 -16.84 -30.65
C LYS A 21 6.96 -16.13 -31.72
N ILE A 22 6.30 -15.42 -32.63
CA ILE A 22 6.97 -14.67 -33.71
C ILE A 22 7.92 -13.63 -33.13
N ARG A 23 7.44 -12.84 -32.15
CA ARG A 23 8.25 -11.77 -31.53
C ARG A 23 9.37 -12.32 -30.66
N ALA A 24 9.10 -13.36 -29.87
CA ALA A 24 10.09 -14.04 -29.03
C ALA A 24 11.25 -14.61 -29.85
N LEU A 25 10.98 -15.15 -31.04
CA LEU A 25 12.03 -15.61 -31.96
C LEU A 25 12.87 -14.45 -32.51
N ALA A 26 12.25 -13.29 -32.70
CA ALA A 26 12.90 -12.09 -33.22
C ALA A 26 13.75 -11.36 -32.16
N CYS A 27 13.40 -11.48 -30.87
CA CYS A 27 14.12 -10.86 -29.75
C CYS A 27 14.88 -11.87 -28.86
N HIS A 28 15.20 -13.06 -29.37
CA HIS A 28 15.82 -14.11 -28.56
C HIS A 28 17.27 -13.74 -28.19
N PRO A 29 17.65 -13.78 -26.90
CA PRO A 29 18.96 -13.31 -26.43
C PRO A 29 20.14 -14.03 -27.11
N ASP A 30 19.98 -15.31 -27.45
CA ASP A 30 20.98 -16.12 -28.16
C ASP A 30 21.31 -15.61 -29.59
N LYS A 31 20.36 -14.92 -30.24
CA LYS A 31 20.52 -14.39 -31.60
C LYS A 31 20.92 -12.92 -31.63
N GLN A 32 20.88 -12.22 -30.49
CA GLN A 32 21.08 -10.77 -30.36
C GLN A 32 22.08 -10.41 -29.27
N LEU A 33 23.25 -11.05 -29.31
CA LEU A 33 24.38 -10.76 -28.41
C LEU A 33 24.81 -9.27 -28.45
N GLU A 34 24.57 -8.59 -29.57
CA GLU A 34 24.95 -7.18 -29.81
C GLU A 34 23.85 -6.17 -29.42
N ASN A 35 22.65 -6.62 -29.06
CA ASN A 35 21.54 -5.70 -28.76
C ASN A 35 21.03 -5.86 -27.32
N PRO A 36 21.44 -4.98 -26.38
CA PRO A 36 20.95 -5.02 -25.01
C PRO A 36 19.44 -4.73 -24.90
N SER A 37 18.82 -4.08 -25.90
CA SER A 37 17.38 -3.84 -25.91
C SER A 37 16.57 -5.11 -26.15
N ALA A 38 17.14 -6.11 -26.86
CA ALA A 38 16.45 -7.35 -27.18
C ALA A 38 16.08 -8.14 -25.92
N VAL A 39 16.95 -8.15 -24.91
CA VAL A 39 16.69 -8.79 -23.61
C VAL A 39 15.53 -8.10 -22.89
N ALA A 40 15.52 -6.77 -22.87
CA ALA A 40 14.45 -5.99 -22.22
C ALA A 40 13.11 -6.18 -22.95
N ASP A 41 13.12 -6.20 -24.28
CA ASP A 41 11.91 -6.42 -25.08
C ASP A 41 11.38 -7.85 -24.93
N PHE A 42 12.27 -8.86 -24.84
CA PHE A 42 11.90 -10.24 -24.54
C PHE A 42 11.26 -10.37 -23.15
N GLN A 43 11.82 -9.71 -22.14
CA GLN A 43 11.24 -9.69 -20.79
C GLN A 43 9.83 -9.08 -20.79
N LYS A 44 9.65 -7.92 -21.45
CA LYS A 44 8.32 -7.30 -21.59
C LYS A 44 7.34 -8.19 -22.34
N LEU A 45 7.79 -8.88 -23.40
CA LEU A 45 6.97 -9.82 -24.17
C LEU A 45 6.51 -11.00 -23.31
N GLN A 46 7.42 -11.57 -22.52
CA GLN A 46 7.11 -12.67 -21.61
C GLN A 46 6.10 -12.23 -20.53
N GLU A 47 6.31 -11.07 -19.91
CA GLU A 47 5.40 -10.51 -18.91
C GLU A 47 4.00 -10.26 -19.50
N ALA A 48 3.93 -9.60 -20.66
CA ALA A 48 2.68 -9.34 -21.35
C ALA A 48 1.93 -10.63 -21.66
N LYS A 49 2.63 -11.67 -22.14
CA LYS A 49 2.03 -12.98 -22.41
C LYS A 49 1.48 -13.63 -21.14
N GLU A 50 2.19 -13.58 -20.02
CA GLU A 50 1.71 -14.13 -18.74
C GLU A 50 0.45 -13.43 -18.21
N VAL A 51 0.38 -12.10 -18.33
CA VAL A 51 -0.78 -11.32 -17.90
C VAL A 51 -1.98 -11.56 -18.82
N LEU A 52 -1.77 -11.57 -20.14
CA LEU A 52 -2.86 -11.66 -21.12
C LEU A 52 -3.43 -13.07 -21.28
N CYS A 53 -2.63 -14.12 -21.05
CA CYS A 53 -3.11 -15.50 -21.10
C CYS A 53 -3.92 -15.89 -19.86
N ASN A 54 -3.69 -15.27 -18.70
CA ASN A 54 -4.46 -15.55 -17.49
C ASN A 54 -5.63 -14.56 -17.38
N GLU A 55 -6.85 -15.08 -17.47
CA GLU A 55 -8.07 -14.25 -17.49
C GLU A 55 -8.21 -13.38 -16.22
N THR A 56 -7.85 -13.90 -15.05
CA THR A 56 -7.89 -13.16 -13.79
C THR A 56 -6.85 -12.03 -13.78
N LYS A 57 -5.61 -12.32 -14.18
CA LYS A 57 -4.55 -11.29 -14.27
C LYS A 57 -4.92 -10.22 -15.29
N ARG A 58 -5.49 -10.61 -16.44
CA ARG A 58 -5.97 -9.69 -17.47
C ARG A 58 -7.05 -8.75 -16.94
N LYS A 59 -8.06 -9.28 -16.25
CA LYS A 59 -9.12 -8.46 -15.62
C LYS A 59 -8.55 -7.47 -14.61
N ASN A 60 -7.57 -7.89 -13.81
CA ASN A 60 -6.89 -7.03 -12.85
C ASN A 60 -6.08 -5.93 -13.53
N TYR A 61 -5.37 -6.25 -14.62
CA TYR A 61 -4.66 -5.26 -15.44
C TYR A 61 -5.61 -4.23 -16.04
N ASP A 62 -6.74 -4.68 -16.59
CA ASP A 62 -7.77 -3.80 -17.14
C ASP A 62 -8.37 -2.90 -16.05
N LEU A 63 -8.57 -3.42 -14.83
CA LEU A 63 -9.03 -2.63 -13.69
C LEU A 63 -8.02 -1.55 -13.28
N TRP A 64 -6.74 -1.91 -13.19
CA TRP A 64 -5.66 -0.95 -12.94
C TRP A 64 -5.57 0.13 -14.02
N LYS A 65 -5.69 -0.26 -15.30
CA LYS A 65 -5.73 0.69 -16.42
C LYS A 65 -6.92 1.66 -16.34
N ARG A 66 -8.08 1.17 -15.90
CA ARG A 66 -9.32 1.96 -15.80
C ARG A 66 -9.39 2.80 -14.53
N SER A 67 -8.67 2.44 -13.47
CA SER A 67 -8.69 3.17 -12.20
C SER A 67 -7.89 4.47 -12.23
N GLY A 68 -7.01 4.65 -13.23
CA GLY A 68 -6.24 5.89 -13.40
C GLY A 68 -5.22 6.15 -12.28
N VAL A 69 -4.85 5.12 -11.53
CA VAL A 69 -3.86 5.23 -10.46
C VAL A 69 -2.46 5.50 -11.04
N THR A 70 -1.68 6.31 -10.34
CA THR A 70 -0.33 6.72 -10.79
C THR A 70 0.76 5.68 -10.50
N ILE A 71 0.45 4.67 -9.68
CA ILE A 71 1.40 3.61 -9.31
C ILE A 71 1.55 2.58 -10.44
N SER A 72 2.71 1.93 -10.50
CA SER A 72 2.97 0.88 -11.50
C SER A 72 2.02 -0.31 -11.33
N PHE A 73 1.81 -1.07 -12.40
CA PHE A 73 0.97 -2.27 -12.34
C PHE A 73 1.50 -3.29 -11.33
N HIS A 74 2.83 -3.46 -11.24
CA HIS A 74 3.46 -4.38 -10.30
C HIS A 74 3.22 -3.98 -8.85
N ASP A 75 3.39 -2.70 -8.51
CA ASP A 75 3.13 -2.22 -7.15
C ASP A 75 1.66 -2.41 -6.80
N TRP A 76 0.76 -1.99 -7.70
CA TRP A 76 -0.67 -2.17 -7.51
C TRP A 76 -1.05 -3.65 -7.33
N GLN A 77 -0.44 -4.55 -8.12
CA GLN A 77 -0.67 -5.98 -8.02
C GLN A 77 -0.18 -6.54 -6.67
N ALA A 78 0.99 -6.13 -6.19
CA ALA A 78 1.51 -6.53 -4.89
C ALA A 78 0.59 -6.08 -3.74
N LEU A 79 0.06 -4.86 -3.82
CA LEU A 79 -0.96 -4.37 -2.87
C LEU A 79 -2.24 -5.21 -2.95
N ASN A 80 -2.71 -5.54 -4.16
CA ASN A 80 -3.90 -6.36 -4.38
C ASN A 80 -3.76 -7.77 -3.80
N ASP A 81 -2.57 -8.36 -3.88
CA ASP A 81 -2.31 -9.69 -3.31
C ASP A 81 -2.12 -9.64 -1.79
N SER A 82 -1.56 -8.56 -1.24
CA SER A 82 -1.40 -8.36 0.21
C SER A 82 -2.75 -8.24 0.94
N VAL A 83 -3.73 -7.51 0.39
CA VAL A 83 -5.04 -7.38 1.04
C VAL A 83 -5.80 -8.70 1.13
N LYS A 84 -5.53 -9.67 0.25
CA LYS A 84 -6.13 -11.01 0.30
C LYS A 84 -5.63 -11.83 1.49
N THR A 85 -4.46 -11.53 2.03
CA THR A 85 -3.81 -12.30 3.09
C THR A 85 -3.74 -11.58 4.44
N SER A 86 -3.97 -10.26 4.49
CA SER A 86 -3.64 -9.42 5.65
C SER A 86 -4.74 -9.24 6.72
N MET A 87 -5.95 -9.78 6.57
CA MET A 87 -7.06 -9.55 7.54
C MET A 87 -7.11 -10.54 8.73
N HIS A 88 -5.99 -10.80 9.42
CA HIS A 88 -5.97 -11.79 10.52
C HIS A 88 -5.96 -11.21 11.95
N TRP A 89 -5.70 -9.91 12.15
CA TRP A 89 -5.63 -9.29 13.48
C TRP A 89 -6.86 -8.46 13.87
N ALA A 90 -7.85 -8.30 12.97
CA ALA A 90 -9.07 -7.53 13.23
C ALA A 90 -10.21 -8.40 13.81
N VAL A 91 -9.89 -9.44 14.58
CA VAL A 91 -10.89 -10.19 15.34
C VAL A 91 -11.20 -9.40 16.62
N ARG A 92 -12.27 -8.60 16.58
CA ARG A 92 -12.89 -8.07 17.79
C ARG A 92 -13.80 -9.15 18.39
N ASP A 93 -13.22 -10.12 19.08
CA ASP A 93 -14.00 -10.91 20.02
C ASP A 93 -14.23 -10.06 21.27
N LYS A 94 -15.30 -9.27 21.23
CA LYS A 94 -15.85 -8.66 22.43
C LYS A 94 -16.43 -9.79 23.28
N LYS A 95 -15.71 -10.20 24.33
CA LYS A 95 -16.32 -10.81 25.51
C LYS A 95 -15.88 -9.96 26.70
N GLU A 96 -16.78 -9.04 27.02
CA GLU A 96 -16.93 -8.30 28.29
C GLU A 96 -15.71 -7.52 28.82
N PRO A 97 -15.79 -6.17 28.96
CA PRO A 97 -14.83 -5.44 29.77
C PRO A 97 -14.94 -5.92 31.23
N MET A 98 -14.02 -6.80 31.65
CA MET A 98 -13.79 -7.23 33.03
C MET A 98 -13.25 -6.08 33.88
N LEU A 99 -14.08 -5.11 34.22
CA LEU A 99 -13.84 -4.26 35.38
C LEU A 99 -15.18 -4.07 36.09
N GLU A 100 -15.37 -4.87 37.15
CA GLU A 100 -16.38 -4.65 38.17
C GLU A 100 -16.23 -3.23 38.74
N ALA A 101 -17.33 -2.48 38.74
CA ALA A 101 -17.35 -1.12 39.26
C ALA A 101 -17.31 -1.20 40.79
N SER A 102 -16.19 -0.79 41.38
CA SER A 102 -16.09 -0.61 42.82
C SER A 102 -17.07 0.50 43.24
N LYS A 103 -18.16 0.08 43.89
CA LYS A 103 -19.08 0.98 44.60
C LYS A 103 -18.32 1.71 45.71
N ALA A 104 -17.99 2.97 45.47
CA ALA A 104 -17.68 3.95 46.49
C ALA A 104 -18.63 5.14 46.30
N GLU A 105 -19.77 5.09 46.97
CA GLU A 105 -20.50 6.29 47.39
C GLU A 105 -19.65 6.89 48.53
N ILE A 106 -19.15 8.12 48.48
CA ILE A 106 -19.86 9.34 48.94
C ILE A 106 -19.12 10.59 48.41
N LEU A 107 -19.84 11.39 47.61
CA LEU A 107 -20.09 12.84 47.69
C LEU A 107 -18.98 13.79 48.21
N VAL A 108 -18.63 14.81 47.40
CA VAL A 108 -18.93 16.25 47.61
C VAL A 108 -18.02 17.10 46.70
N THR A 109 -18.67 17.83 45.80
CA THR A 109 -18.21 19.01 45.06
C THR A 109 -17.60 20.08 45.96
N CYS A 110 -16.45 20.66 45.57
CA CYS A 110 -16.13 22.06 45.88
C CYS A 110 -15.37 22.68 44.71
N GLN A 111 -15.92 23.80 44.25
CA GLN A 111 -15.36 24.73 43.28
C GLN A 111 -14.11 25.41 43.87
N THR A 112 -13.34 26.08 43.00
CA THR A 112 -12.85 27.47 43.16
C THR A 112 -11.57 27.67 42.35
N GLU A 113 -11.71 28.57 41.37
CA GLU A 113 -10.76 29.45 40.65
C GLU A 113 -9.25 29.38 41.00
N ASP A 114 -8.32 29.51 40.03
CA ASP A 114 -7.85 30.82 39.57
C ASP A 114 -7.01 30.79 38.27
N LEU A 115 -7.08 31.92 37.56
CA LEU A 115 -6.39 32.32 36.32
C LEU A 115 -4.86 32.41 36.45
N TYR A 116 -4.12 32.31 35.32
CA TYR A 116 -3.23 33.39 34.83
C TYR A 116 -2.67 33.11 33.42
N SER A 117 -2.61 34.17 32.62
CA SER A 117 -2.09 34.25 31.24
C SER A 117 -0.56 34.37 31.18
N GLU A 118 0.06 34.12 30.02
CA GLU A 118 0.95 35.08 29.32
C GLU A 118 1.50 34.52 28.00
N GLN A 119 1.70 35.44 27.04
CA GLN A 119 2.14 35.25 25.66
C GLN A 119 3.67 35.20 25.52
N GLY A 120 4.18 34.68 24.37
CA GLY A 120 5.53 35.02 23.91
C GLY A 120 6.13 34.07 22.85
N ALA A 121 6.05 34.45 21.57
CA ALA A 121 7.04 34.11 20.52
C ALA A 121 8.25 35.10 20.64
N PRO A 122 9.39 35.06 19.89
CA PRO A 122 9.64 34.46 18.54
C PRO A 122 11.09 33.92 18.23
N GLY A 123 11.31 33.44 16.98
CA GLY A 123 12.61 33.28 16.27
C GLY A 123 13.37 31.97 16.53
N ASP A 124 14.04 31.26 15.62
CA ASP A 124 14.50 31.48 14.25
C ASP A 124 14.93 30.15 13.59
N SER A 125 15.14 30.18 12.27
CA SER A 125 16.22 29.46 11.54
C SER A 125 15.90 28.20 10.71
N SER A 126 15.70 28.47 9.41
CA SER A 126 16.56 28.02 8.31
C SER A 126 16.35 26.67 7.57
N CYS A 127 16.40 26.85 6.25
CA CYS A 127 16.85 26.02 5.13
C CYS A 127 16.11 24.73 4.78
N GLY A 128 15.62 24.72 3.54
CA GLY A 128 14.97 23.59 2.90
C GLY A 128 15.94 22.50 2.46
N ALA A 129 15.39 21.30 2.35
CA ALA A 129 15.89 20.23 1.51
C ALA A 129 14.69 19.62 0.80
N MET A 130 14.65 19.71 -0.53
CA MET A 130 13.67 19.01 -1.36
C MET A 130 13.90 17.50 -1.19
N PRO A 131 12.88 16.70 -0.83
CA PRO A 131 13.02 15.27 -0.72
C PRO A 131 13.21 14.65 -2.12
N SER A 132 14.26 13.86 -2.26
CA SER A 132 14.50 13.01 -3.42
C SER A 132 13.31 12.07 -3.65
N SER A 133 13.03 11.81 -4.93
CA SER A 133 11.76 11.28 -5.48
C SER A 133 11.37 9.85 -5.07
N SER A 134 12.05 9.23 -4.11
CA SER A 134 11.85 7.83 -3.69
C SER A 134 11.03 7.65 -2.41
N ASP A 135 10.61 8.74 -1.76
CA ASP A 135 10.05 8.70 -0.41
C ASP A 135 8.57 9.13 -0.34
N TYR A 136 7.79 8.95 -1.41
CA TYR A 136 6.39 9.37 -1.42
C TYR A 136 5.46 8.46 -0.60
N CYS A 137 5.87 7.23 -0.29
CA CYS A 137 4.99 6.25 0.39
C CYS A 137 5.14 6.20 1.92
N TYR A 138 6.23 6.71 2.50
CA TYR A 138 6.43 6.66 3.96
C TYR A 138 5.95 7.90 4.73
N ARG A 139 5.47 8.93 4.04
CA ARG A 139 5.22 10.24 4.68
C ARG A 139 3.76 10.58 4.99
N ARG A 140 2.83 9.62 4.89
CA ARG A 140 1.40 9.89 5.17
C ARG A 140 0.76 9.04 6.27
N PHE A 141 1.57 8.51 7.19
CA PHE A 141 1.14 8.14 8.54
C PHE A 141 2.14 8.69 9.55
N ARG A 142 2.23 10.01 9.64
CA ARG A 142 2.82 10.63 10.82
C ARG A 142 1.76 10.46 11.91
N TRP A 143 1.95 9.53 12.85
CA TRP A 143 1.33 9.69 14.16
C TRP A 143 1.71 11.12 14.55
N ALA A 144 0.74 12.01 14.70
CA ALA A 144 1.03 13.31 15.27
C ALA A 144 1.72 12.99 16.58
N ALA A 145 3.02 13.30 16.67
CA ALA A 145 3.71 13.29 17.94
C ALA A 145 3.16 14.49 18.68
N ASP A 146 1.94 14.37 19.20
CA ASP A 146 1.49 15.23 20.27
C ASP A 146 2.57 15.18 21.35
N SER A 147 2.94 16.35 21.87
CA SER A 147 3.96 16.52 22.91
C SER A 147 3.92 15.35 23.88
N PRO A 148 5.04 14.63 24.12
CA PRO A 148 5.02 13.40 24.88
C PRO A 148 4.39 13.69 26.23
N SER A 149 3.20 13.11 26.47
CA SER A 149 2.55 13.22 27.76
C SER A 149 3.53 12.73 28.82
N SER A 150 3.49 13.33 30.02
CA SER A 150 4.38 12.93 31.13
C SER A 150 4.36 11.42 31.38
N LEU A 151 3.22 10.78 31.11
CA LEU A 151 3.03 9.33 31.13
C LEU A 151 3.94 8.60 30.12
N LEU A 152 3.97 9.03 28.86
CA LEU A 152 4.81 8.41 27.82
C LEU A 152 6.30 8.59 28.11
N GLN A 153 6.68 9.69 28.76
CA GLN A 153 8.06 9.91 29.20
C GLN A 153 8.47 8.91 30.30
N LYS A 154 7.61 8.69 31.31
CA LYS A 154 7.86 7.71 32.37
C LYS A 154 8.09 6.30 31.84
N PHE A 155 7.29 5.88 30.85
CA PHE A 155 7.47 4.58 30.20
C PHE A 155 8.81 4.46 29.45
N ARG A 156 9.30 5.55 28.86
CA ARG A 156 10.60 5.55 28.16
C ARG A 156 11.78 5.53 29.13
N ASN A 157 11.62 6.13 30.30
CA ASN A 157 12.66 6.22 31.31
C ASN A 157 12.63 5.08 32.33
N TYR A 158 11.69 4.13 32.21
CA TYR A 158 11.43 3.09 33.21
C TYR A 158 11.15 3.65 34.62
N GLU A 159 10.48 4.80 34.67
CA GLU A 159 10.07 5.49 35.89
C GLU A 159 8.57 5.25 36.16
N ILE A 160 8.17 3.98 36.20
CA ILE A 160 6.77 3.57 36.41
C ILE A 160 6.42 3.60 37.89
#